data_AF-A0A8T3ZB92-F1
#
_entry.id   AF-A0A8T3ZB92-F1
#
_cell.length_a   1.000
_cell.length_b   1.000
_cell.length_c   1.000
_cell.angle_alpha   90.00
_cell.angle_beta   90.00
_cell.angle_gamma   90.00
#
_symmetry.space_group_name_H-M   'P 1'
#
loop_
_entity.id
_entity.type
_entity.pdbx_description
1 polymer ?
#
loop_
_entity_poly.entity_id
_entity_poly.type
_entity_poly.pdbx_seq_one_letter_code
_entity_poly.pdbx_strand_id
1 'polypeptide(L)'
;MAVGLLGKYREKIILFDADQETREARNTRHILSRFHSKVFLPESVVGAAPMGLRCEEMEGIPDDNRTILLPGATVDLPPLRYYLSVKGVGTRSPMFGFTDIGGMSPSGTWPGANLADHWRERAYHAPVMTGELWFGNGPWGASGVGGPRDSLEITEMATEAGRPQCINGFWLCPVMAYNRIPDWTVKACKGTYWYRKYRGGWFQEVRIVPSDVRLYFHSDAPLGVKPQTVLKAFGIETPEQHDAFIERFIASGIAALTIGARTARRGPKGFELLDYDDVWLDKDSVVAPNGTIHFADVDDIEWRCYETEEQVRTKLARQFGRNFYEFMFGLDLLMTERARLVSTTQTIAGRRSELAARYEMALMGDPCGRTERSSDGLDLVLKPTEKAVGDVAIRLVDFDGGGPR
;
A
#
# COMPACT_ATOMS: atom_id res chain seq x y z
N MET A 1 -8.35 11.68 14.02
CA MET A 1 -8.72 12.00 12.62
C MET A 1 -7.42 11.95 11.84
N ALA A 2 -7.32 11.19 10.76
CA ALA A 2 -6.07 10.99 10.00
C ALA A 2 -6.30 11.09 8.49
N VAL A 3 -7.39 10.50 8.00
CA VAL A 3 -7.78 10.56 6.59
C VAL A 3 -8.31 11.94 6.21
N GLY A 4 -7.82 12.47 5.08
CA GLY A 4 -8.32 13.72 4.52
C GLY A 4 -7.78 14.99 5.17
N LEU A 5 -6.71 14.87 5.96
CA LEU A 5 -6.12 16.02 6.66
C LEU A 5 -5.43 17.01 5.72
N LEU A 6 -5.08 16.58 4.49
CA LEU A 6 -4.31 17.40 3.55
C LEU A 6 -4.90 17.41 2.12
N GLY A 7 -5.94 16.62 1.85
CA GLY A 7 -6.63 16.61 0.57
C GLY A 7 -7.32 17.94 0.31
N LYS A 8 -6.79 18.72 -0.65
CA LYS A 8 -7.40 19.99 -1.09
C LYS A 8 -8.66 19.81 -1.94
N TYR A 9 -8.91 18.58 -2.40
CA TYR A 9 -9.92 18.27 -3.38
C TYR A 9 -10.82 17.13 -2.90
N ARG A 10 -12.12 17.34 -3.01
CA ARG A 10 -13.13 16.28 -2.86
C ARG A 10 -13.63 15.93 -4.25
N GLU A 11 -13.82 14.64 -4.47
CA GLU A 11 -14.37 14.13 -5.71
C GLU A 11 -15.74 13.54 -5.47
N LYS A 12 -16.62 13.79 -6.43
CA LYS A 12 -17.92 13.18 -6.48
C LYS A 12 -17.79 11.82 -7.16
N ILE A 13 -18.05 10.76 -6.40
CA ILE A 13 -18.06 9.38 -6.85
C ILE A 13 -19.51 8.90 -6.90
N ILE A 14 -19.85 8.21 -7.97
CA ILE A 14 -21.15 7.62 -8.18
C ILE A 14 -21.06 6.13 -7.88
N LEU A 15 -21.88 5.70 -6.93
CA LEU A 15 -22.00 4.34 -6.43
C LEU A 15 -23.23 3.67 -7.03
N PHE A 16 -23.11 2.42 -7.48
CA PHE A 16 -24.26 1.60 -7.87
C PHE A 16 -23.96 0.11 -7.63
N ASP A 17 -25.00 -0.72 -7.67
CA ASP A 17 -24.86 -2.17 -7.48
C ASP A 17 -24.07 -2.80 -8.64
N ALA A 18 -23.10 -3.64 -8.30
CA ALA A 18 -22.42 -4.49 -9.26
C ALA A 18 -23.44 -5.48 -9.84
N ASP A 19 -23.66 -5.40 -11.15
CA ASP A 19 -24.55 -6.25 -11.91
C ASP A 19 -23.80 -7.42 -12.60
N GLN A 20 -22.50 -7.55 -12.32
CA GLN A 20 -21.60 -8.52 -12.93
C GLN A 20 -20.86 -9.39 -11.90
N GLU A 21 -19.58 -9.70 -12.14
CA GLU A 21 -18.75 -10.53 -11.27
C GLU A 21 -18.29 -9.72 -10.05
N THR A 22 -18.67 -10.20 -8.87
CA THR A 22 -18.14 -9.81 -7.57
C THR A 22 -17.54 -11.04 -6.91
N ARG A 23 -16.34 -10.91 -6.34
CA ARG A 23 -15.87 -11.86 -5.33
C ARG A 23 -15.48 -11.13 -4.06
N GLU A 24 -15.73 -11.82 -2.95
CA GLU A 24 -15.56 -11.29 -1.60
C GLU A 24 -14.62 -12.21 -0.82
N ALA A 25 -13.77 -11.62 -0.01
CA ALA A 25 -12.95 -12.38 0.93
C ALA A 25 -13.88 -12.93 2.01
N ARG A 26 -13.92 -14.25 2.17
CA ARG A 26 -14.90 -14.93 3.04
C ARG A 26 -14.93 -14.34 4.46
N ASN A 27 -13.75 -14.00 4.97
CA ASN A 27 -13.59 -13.61 6.36
C ASN A 27 -13.74 -12.09 6.60
N THR A 28 -13.90 -11.29 5.53
CA THR A 28 -14.16 -9.84 5.62
C THR A 28 -15.60 -9.47 5.20
N ARG A 29 -16.44 -10.44 4.82
CA ARG A 29 -17.85 -10.24 4.39
C ARG A 29 -18.71 -9.41 5.33
N HIS A 30 -18.41 -9.44 6.62
CA HIS A 30 -19.15 -8.66 7.63
C HIS A 30 -18.68 -7.20 7.73
N ILE A 31 -17.46 -6.91 7.26
CA ILE A 31 -16.85 -5.59 7.31
C ILE A 31 -17.42 -4.76 6.17
N LEU A 32 -18.15 -3.69 6.50
CA LEU A 32 -18.63 -2.74 5.50
C LEU A 32 -19.42 -3.42 4.35
N SER A 33 -20.17 -4.48 4.67
CA SER A 33 -20.84 -5.38 3.71
C SER A 33 -21.66 -4.67 2.63
N ARG A 34 -22.28 -3.52 2.97
CA ARG A 34 -23.04 -2.69 2.01
C ARG A 34 -22.25 -2.25 0.78
N PHE A 35 -20.92 -2.30 0.83
CA PHE A 35 -20.03 -1.84 -0.24
C PHE A 35 -19.38 -2.97 -1.04
N HIS A 36 -19.55 -4.23 -0.63
CA HIS A 36 -18.86 -5.37 -1.25
C HIS A 36 -19.28 -5.55 -2.70
N SER A 37 -20.57 -5.43 -3.00
CA SER A 37 -21.16 -5.56 -4.32
C SER A 37 -21.39 -4.21 -4.99
N LYS A 38 -20.51 -3.23 -4.77
CA LYS A 38 -20.68 -1.87 -5.34
C LYS A 38 -19.54 -1.49 -6.28
N VAL A 39 -19.88 -0.76 -7.34
CA VAL A 39 -18.92 -0.15 -8.26
C VAL A 39 -18.92 1.36 -8.03
N PHE A 40 -17.72 1.94 -8.07
CA PHE A 40 -17.44 3.34 -7.74
C PHE A 40 -16.87 4.05 -8.96
N LEU A 41 -17.67 4.84 -9.67
CA LEU A 41 -17.20 5.55 -10.86
C LEU A 41 -17.09 7.05 -10.61
N PRO A 42 -16.06 7.73 -11.14
CA PRO A 42 -16.02 9.18 -11.10
C PRO A 42 -17.14 9.76 -11.97
N GLU A 43 -17.65 10.93 -11.59
CA GLU A 43 -18.74 11.60 -12.32
C GLU A 43 -18.44 11.78 -13.82
N SER A 44 -17.17 11.99 -14.19
CA SER A 44 -16.70 12.09 -15.59
C SER A 44 -16.99 10.85 -16.43
N VAL A 45 -17.02 9.67 -15.81
CA VAL A 45 -17.22 8.39 -16.48
C VAL A 45 -18.69 7.98 -16.50
N VAL A 46 -19.49 8.49 -15.56
CA VAL A 46 -20.91 8.15 -15.38
C VAL A 46 -21.81 8.77 -16.45
N GLY A 47 -21.33 9.78 -17.19
CA GLY A 47 -22.06 10.35 -18.33
C GLY A 47 -22.47 9.33 -19.41
N ALA A 48 -21.84 8.15 -19.42
CA ALA A 48 -22.17 7.03 -20.31
C ALA A 48 -23.14 5.99 -19.69
N ALA A 49 -23.66 6.23 -18.50
CA ALA A 49 -24.51 5.27 -17.78
C ALA A 49 -25.87 5.05 -18.49
N PRO A 50 -26.43 3.83 -18.42
CA PRO A 50 -27.79 3.57 -18.90
C PRO A 50 -28.84 4.44 -18.20
N MET A 51 -29.89 4.83 -18.93
CA MET A 51 -31.02 5.54 -18.32
C MET A 51 -31.68 4.68 -17.22
N GLY A 52 -31.98 5.30 -16.08
CA GLY A 52 -32.67 4.65 -14.97
C GLY A 52 -31.77 3.84 -14.02
N LEU A 53 -30.44 3.89 -14.20
CA LEU A 53 -29.50 3.33 -13.23
C LEU A 53 -29.69 4.02 -11.87
N ARG A 54 -29.89 3.22 -10.81
CA ARG A 54 -29.96 3.74 -9.44
C ARG A 54 -28.55 4.02 -8.96
N CYS A 55 -28.28 5.29 -8.69
CA CYS A 55 -26.98 5.78 -8.29
C CYS A 55 -27.08 6.50 -6.94
N GLU A 56 -26.07 6.31 -6.11
CA GLU A 56 -25.84 7.12 -4.91
C GLU A 56 -24.61 8.00 -5.13
N GLU A 57 -24.68 9.25 -4.68
CA GLU A 57 -23.55 10.18 -4.76
C GLU A 57 -22.78 10.13 -3.45
N MET A 58 -21.46 10.01 -3.53
CA MET A 58 -20.56 10.02 -2.39
C MET A 58 -19.43 11.01 -2.61
N GLU A 59 -18.98 11.64 -1.53
CA GLU A 59 -17.75 12.41 -1.53
C GLU A 59 -16.56 11.52 -1.16
N GLY A 60 -15.56 11.52 -2.02
CA GLY A 60 -14.29 10.84 -1.80
C GLY A 60 -13.10 11.78 -1.78
N ILE A 61 -12.00 11.29 -1.24
CA ILE A 61 -10.70 11.97 -1.18
C ILE A 61 -9.70 11.17 -2.01
N PRO A 62 -8.99 11.78 -2.96
CA PRO A 62 -7.88 11.13 -3.67
C PRO A 62 -6.81 10.59 -2.69
N ASP A 63 -6.34 9.37 -2.92
CA ASP A 63 -5.31 8.70 -2.09
C ASP A 63 -4.01 8.44 -2.87
N ASP A 64 -4.15 7.91 -4.09
CA ASP A 64 -3.07 7.84 -5.07
C ASP A 64 -3.59 8.20 -6.47
N ASN A 65 -2.78 7.91 -7.48
CA ASN A 65 -3.13 8.19 -8.88
C ASN A 65 -4.48 7.58 -9.33
N ARG A 66 -4.87 6.39 -8.83
CA ARG A 66 -6.09 5.67 -9.23
C ARG A 66 -6.99 5.19 -8.09
N THR A 67 -6.77 5.69 -6.89
CA THR A 67 -7.46 5.28 -5.67
C THR A 67 -8.23 6.45 -5.07
N ILE A 68 -9.40 6.15 -4.48
CA ILE A 68 -10.21 7.09 -3.69
C ILE A 68 -10.48 6.51 -2.31
N LEU A 69 -10.49 7.39 -1.31
CA LEU A 69 -10.92 7.10 0.06
C LEU A 69 -12.30 7.68 0.30
N LEU A 70 -13.11 6.96 1.08
CA LEU A 70 -14.45 7.38 1.46
C LEU A 70 -14.51 7.58 2.98
N PRO A 71 -14.26 8.82 3.47
CA PRO A 71 -14.16 9.10 4.91
C PRO A 71 -15.44 8.78 5.70
N GLY A 72 -16.59 8.80 5.04
CA GLY A 72 -17.89 8.45 5.64
C GLY A 72 -18.15 6.94 5.77
N ALA A 73 -17.23 6.10 5.32
CA ALA A 73 -17.32 4.65 5.37
C ALA A 73 -16.16 4.08 6.18
N THR A 74 -16.40 3.84 7.48
CA THR A 74 -15.35 3.44 8.43
C THR A 74 -15.67 2.16 9.17
N VAL A 75 -14.64 1.44 9.57
CA VAL A 75 -14.72 0.30 10.49
C VAL A 75 -13.61 0.41 11.53
N ASP A 76 -13.91 0.07 12.78
CA ASP A 76 -12.90 -0.02 13.82
C ASP A 76 -12.40 -1.48 13.89
N LEU A 77 -11.12 -1.69 13.59
CA LEU A 77 -10.41 -2.95 13.78
C LEU A 77 -9.26 -2.66 14.75
N PRO A 78 -9.45 -2.89 16.06
CA PRO A 78 -8.49 -2.48 17.07
C PRO A 78 -7.05 -2.91 16.73
N PRO A 79 -6.07 -2.02 16.93
CA PRO A 79 -6.16 -0.74 17.65
C PRO A 79 -6.52 0.46 16.75
N LEU A 80 -6.93 0.25 15.50
CA LEU A 80 -7.06 1.32 14.49
C LEU A 80 -8.48 1.46 13.96
N ARG A 81 -8.77 2.67 13.48
CA ARG A 81 -9.89 2.91 12.57
C ARG A 81 -9.41 2.79 11.15
N TYR A 82 -10.19 2.11 10.33
CA TYR A 82 -9.97 1.99 8.90
C TYR A 82 -11.09 2.66 8.11
N TYR A 83 -10.76 3.07 6.90
CA TYR A 83 -11.63 3.79 5.96
C TYR A 83 -11.69 3.00 4.67
N LEU A 84 -12.86 2.99 4.04
CA LEU A 84 -13.06 2.39 2.74
C LEU A 84 -12.16 3.08 1.70
N SER A 85 -11.41 2.29 0.96
CA SER A 85 -10.54 2.70 -0.14
C SER A 85 -10.90 1.88 -1.36
N VAL A 86 -11.00 2.53 -2.52
CA VAL A 86 -11.33 1.86 -3.78
C VAL A 86 -10.25 2.20 -4.81
N LYS A 87 -9.53 1.17 -5.24
CA LYS A 87 -8.53 1.25 -6.32
C LYS A 87 -9.20 0.92 -7.65
N GLY A 88 -8.87 1.71 -8.67
CA GLY A 88 -9.40 1.56 -10.01
C GLY A 88 -10.61 2.46 -10.31
N VAL A 89 -10.58 3.69 -9.80
CA VAL A 89 -11.63 4.71 -10.00
C VAL A 89 -11.23 5.78 -11.03
N GLY A 90 -10.28 5.47 -11.91
CA GLY A 90 -9.72 6.39 -12.89
C GLY A 90 -8.41 7.02 -12.41
N THR A 91 -7.52 7.32 -13.34
CA THR A 91 -6.19 7.91 -13.15
C THR A 91 -6.26 9.44 -13.17
N ARG A 92 -5.44 10.12 -12.37
CA ARG A 92 -5.36 11.60 -12.29
C ARG A 92 -4.13 12.17 -12.96
N SER A 93 -3.07 11.40 -13.08
CA SER A 93 -1.81 11.79 -13.72
C SER A 93 -1.57 10.96 -14.97
N PRO A 94 -0.92 11.53 -16.02
CA PRO A 94 -0.54 10.81 -17.22
C PRO A 94 0.36 9.62 -16.89
N MET A 95 0.45 8.67 -17.81
CA MET A 95 1.28 7.47 -17.63
C MET A 95 2.72 7.78 -17.24
N PHE A 96 3.28 8.83 -17.85
CA PHE A 96 4.61 9.32 -17.59
C PHE A 96 4.53 10.81 -17.24
N GLY A 97 4.22 11.12 -15.98
CA GLY A 97 4.23 12.48 -15.49
C GLY A 97 3.59 12.63 -14.12
N PHE A 98 3.88 13.77 -13.49
CA PHE A 98 3.38 14.13 -12.16
C PHE A 98 2.37 15.27 -12.18
N THR A 99 2.06 15.80 -13.37
CA THR A 99 1.06 16.85 -13.56
C THR A 99 -0.33 16.24 -13.69
N ASP A 100 -1.31 16.82 -13.03
CA ASP A 100 -2.72 16.46 -13.19
C ASP A 100 -3.09 16.48 -14.70
N ILE A 101 -3.80 15.45 -15.17
CA ILE A 101 -4.30 15.35 -16.55
C ILE A 101 -5.19 16.55 -16.87
N GLY A 102 -5.74 17.19 -15.82
CA GLY A 102 -6.52 18.42 -15.84
C GLY A 102 -5.96 19.64 -16.60
N GLY A 103 -4.73 19.60 -17.09
CA GLY A 103 -4.17 20.64 -17.96
C GLY A 103 -3.76 20.17 -19.36
N MET A 104 -3.77 18.86 -19.63
CA MET A 104 -3.42 18.33 -20.94
C MET A 104 -4.64 18.39 -21.84
N SER A 105 -4.65 19.38 -22.75
CA SER A 105 -5.53 19.34 -23.91
C SER A 105 -5.46 17.93 -24.53
N PRO A 106 -6.60 17.23 -24.73
CA PRO A 106 -6.66 15.97 -25.47
C PRO A 106 -6.29 16.12 -26.96
N SER A 107 -5.64 17.22 -27.33
CA SER A 107 -5.24 17.57 -28.70
C SER A 107 -4.11 16.66 -29.16
N GLY A 108 -4.50 15.54 -29.74
CA GLY A 108 -3.65 14.71 -30.58
C GLY A 108 -3.96 13.22 -30.53
N THR A 109 -4.76 12.79 -29.55
CA THR A 109 -4.51 11.48 -28.95
C THR A 109 -5.76 10.65 -28.65
N TRP A 110 -6.97 11.19 -28.81
CA TRP A 110 -8.22 10.49 -28.50
C TRP A 110 -9.03 10.21 -29.78
N PRO A 111 -9.23 8.94 -30.19
CA PRO A 111 -10.08 8.63 -31.33
C PRO A 111 -11.55 8.62 -30.91
N GLY A 112 -12.22 9.78 -31.01
CA GLY A 112 -13.68 9.88 -30.86
C GLY A 112 -14.15 11.26 -30.38
N ALA A 113 -14.82 12.00 -31.26
CA ALA A 113 -15.28 13.37 -30.99
C ALA A 113 -16.25 13.47 -29.79
N ASN A 114 -17.18 12.53 -29.61
CA ASN A 114 -18.28 12.69 -28.65
C ASN A 114 -17.89 12.49 -27.17
N LEU A 115 -16.88 11.65 -26.87
CA LEU A 115 -16.37 11.52 -25.50
C LEU A 115 -15.33 12.62 -25.23
N ALA A 116 -14.53 12.98 -26.23
CA ALA A 116 -13.57 14.07 -26.13
C ALA A 116 -14.26 15.41 -25.84
N ASP A 117 -15.43 15.70 -26.41
CA ASP A 117 -16.17 16.94 -26.14
C ASP A 117 -16.81 16.95 -24.74
N HIS A 118 -17.40 15.84 -24.28
CA HIS A 118 -17.93 15.73 -22.92
C HIS A 118 -16.83 15.86 -21.84
N TRP A 119 -15.63 15.37 -22.14
CA TRP A 119 -14.49 15.45 -21.24
C TRP A 119 -13.78 16.80 -21.34
N ARG A 120 -13.72 17.44 -22.51
CA ARG A 120 -13.21 18.82 -22.65
C ARG A 120 -14.04 19.84 -21.85
N GLU A 121 -15.35 19.65 -21.76
CA GLU A 121 -16.24 20.57 -21.02
C GLU A 121 -16.26 20.35 -19.50
N ARG A 122 -15.91 19.15 -19.00
CA ARG A 122 -16.01 18.79 -17.58
C ARG A 122 -14.68 18.40 -16.90
N ALA A 123 -13.62 18.08 -17.64
CA ALA A 123 -12.44 17.38 -17.13
C ALA A 123 -11.21 18.30 -16.95
N TYR A 124 -11.37 19.45 -16.32
CA TYR A 124 -10.20 20.19 -15.84
C TYR A 124 -9.55 19.55 -14.59
N HIS A 125 -10.19 18.57 -13.93
CA HIS A 125 -9.64 17.83 -12.77
C HIS A 125 -10.21 16.41 -12.57
N ALA A 126 -10.87 15.83 -13.58
CA ALA A 126 -11.62 14.58 -13.38
C ALA A 126 -10.78 13.33 -13.70
N PRO A 127 -10.85 12.25 -12.90
CA PRO A 127 -10.14 11.01 -13.18
C PRO A 127 -10.53 10.37 -14.51
N VAL A 128 -9.57 9.68 -15.14
CA VAL A 128 -9.68 9.11 -16.48
C VAL A 128 -9.52 7.60 -16.49
N MET A 129 -10.32 6.89 -17.30
CA MET A 129 -10.11 5.47 -17.56
C MET A 129 -9.91 5.24 -19.06
N THR A 130 -8.91 4.44 -19.43
CA THR A 130 -8.65 4.10 -20.84
C THR A 130 -8.33 2.62 -21.01
N GLY A 131 -8.49 2.13 -22.24
CA GLY A 131 -8.11 0.76 -22.61
C GLY A 131 -6.61 0.55 -22.82
N GLU A 132 -5.77 1.54 -22.50
CA GLU A 132 -4.32 1.41 -22.56
C GLU A 132 -3.82 0.39 -21.52
N LEU A 133 -2.90 -0.47 -21.94
CA LEU A 133 -2.25 -1.45 -21.09
C LEU A 133 -1.26 -0.76 -20.15
N TRP A 134 -1.51 -0.85 -18.85
CA TRP A 134 -0.67 -0.35 -17.78
C TRP A 134 0.26 -1.43 -17.25
N PHE A 135 1.57 -1.26 -17.45
CA PHE A 135 2.66 -2.16 -16.99
C PHE A 135 2.36 -3.66 -17.16
N GLY A 136 1.62 -4.04 -18.21
CA GLY A 136 1.25 -5.43 -18.48
C GLY A 136 0.07 -5.98 -17.66
N ASN A 137 -0.33 -5.33 -16.58
CA ASN A 137 -1.16 -5.94 -15.53
C ASN A 137 -2.63 -5.47 -15.52
N GLY A 138 -2.95 -4.35 -16.18
CA GLY A 138 -4.34 -3.85 -16.20
C GLY A 138 -4.60 -2.72 -17.18
N PRO A 139 -5.86 -2.25 -17.29
CA PRO A 139 -6.21 -1.02 -18.00
C PRO A 139 -5.75 0.21 -17.21
N TRP A 140 -5.39 1.29 -17.89
CA TRP A 140 -4.98 2.53 -17.24
C TRP A 140 -6.18 3.20 -16.54
N GLY A 141 -6.05 3.40 -15.22
CA GLY A 141 -7.11 3.92 -14.35
C GLY A 141 -8.01 2.85 -13.69
N ALA A 142 -7.81 1.56 -14.00
CA ALA A 142 -8.50 0.44 -13.36
C ALA A 142 -7.53 -0.71 -13.03
N SER A 143 -8.05 -1.85 -12.54
CA SER A 143 -7.27 -3.06 -12.28
C SER A 143 -7.61 -4.15 -13.31
N GLY A 144 -6.64 -5.01 -13.62
CA GLY A 144 -6.86 -6.25 -14.37
C GLY A 144 -7.32 -7.40 -13.46
N VAL A 145 -7.49 -8.61 -14.00
CA VAL A 145 -7.97 -9.78 -13.25
C VAL A 145 -6.98 -10.29 -12.19
N GLY A 146 -5.67 -10.30 -12.49
CA GLY A 146 -4.65 -10.97 -11.67
C GLY A 146 -4.51 -10.35 -10.27
N GLY A 147 -4.09 -9.08 -10.22
CA GLY A 147 -3.76 -8.42 -8.96
C GLY A 147 -4.84 -8.43 -7.86
N PRO A 148 -6.10 -8.08 -8.16
CA PRO A 148 -7.16 -8.09 -7.14
C PRO A 148 -7.45 -9.48 -6.59
N ARG A 149 -7.21 -10.55 -7.36
CA ARG A 149 -7.37 -11.94 -6.89
C ARG A 149 -6.29 -12.29 -5.89
N ASP A 150 -5.03 -12.02 -6.22
CA ASP A 150 -3.89 -12.33 -5.35
C ASP A 150 -3.98 -11.55 -4.02
N SER A 151 -4.43 -10.30 -4.10
CA SER A 151 -4.68 -9.45 -2.92
C SER A 151 -5.80 -9.98 -2.00
N LEU A 152 -6.84 -10.59 -2.60
CA LEU A 152 -7.90 -11.26 -1.86
C LEU A 152 -7.37 -12.50 -1.13
N GLU A 153 -6.57 -13.33 -1.83
CA GLU A 153 -5.98 -14.56 -1.28
C GLU A 153 -5.04 -14.25 -0.10
N ILE A 154 -4.23 -13.18 -0.18
CA ILE A 154 -3.39 -12.70 0.93
C ILE A 154 -4.23 -12.25 2.14
N THR A 155 -5.33 -11.54 1.89
CA THR A 155 -6.24 -11.11 2.97
C THR A 155 -6.93 -12.29 3.66
N GLU A 156 -7.33 -13.32 2.90
CA GLU A 156 -7.91 -14.54 3.48
C GLU A 156 -6.92 -15.22 4.43
N MET A 157 -5.66 -15.37 4.02
CA MET A 157 -4.59 -15.95 4.83
C MET A 157 -4.31 -15.16 6.12
N ALA A 158 -4.28 -13.83 6.06
CA ALA A 158 -4.14 -13.00 7.27
C ALA A 158 -5.26 -13.27 8.27
N THR A 159 -6.49 -13.44 7.76
CA THR A 159 -7.64 -13.67 8.62
C THR A 159 -7.63 -15.06 9.25
N GLU A 160 -7.10 -16.08 8.57
CA GLU A 160 -6.88 -17.41 9.15
C GLU A 160 -5.89 -17.37 10.34
N ALA A 161 -4.96 -16.42 10.34
CA ALA A 161 -4.06 -16.14 11.47
C ALA A 161 -4.72 -15.34 12.62
N GLY A 162 -6.03 -15.09 12.53
CA GLY A 162 -6.84 -14.46 13.60
C GLY A 162 -6.94 -12.93 13.52
N ARG A 163 -6.34 -12.28 12.52
CA ARG A 163 -6.44 -10.83 12.28
C ARG A 163 -6.43 -10.52 10.78
N PRO A 164 -7.54 -10.02 10.18
CA PRO A 164 -7.61 -9.78 8.73
C PRO A 164 -6.55 -8.82 8.17
N GLN A 165 -5.95 -8.00 9.03
CA GLN A 165 -4.97 -6.98 8.68
C GLN A 165 -3.52 -7.38 8.97
N CYS A 166 -3.23 -8.61 9.43
CA CYS A 166 -1.89 -8.95 9.88
C CYS A 166 -1.51 -10.43 9.67
N ILE A 167 -0.30 -10.66 9.14
CA ILE A 167 0.34 -11.98 9.01
C ILE A 167 1.64 -11.95 9.80
N ASN A 168 1.68 -12.58 10.99
CA ASN A 168 2.90 -12.68 11.81
C ASN A 168 3.63 -11.32 12.00
N GLY A 169 2.90 -10.22 12.18
CA GLY A 169 3.47 -8.87 12.35
C GLY A 169 3.58 -8.06 11.05
N PHE A 170 3.48 -8.68 9.87
CA PHE A 170 3.32 -7.97 8.60
C PHE A 170 1.90 -7.43 8.49
N TRP A 171 1.73 -6.11 8.32
CA TRP A 171 0.42 -5.49 8.23
C TRP A 171 0.05 -5.17 6.79
N LEU A 172 -1.19 -5.46 6.42
CA LEU A 172 -1.76 -5.14 5.11
C LEU A 172 -3.09 -4.40 5.28
N CYS A 173 -3.51 -3.72 4.23
CA CYS A 173 -4.84 -3.14 4.07
C CYS A 173 -5.77 -4.23 3.54
N PRO A 174 -6.70 -4.77 4.36
CA PRO A 174 -7.54 -5.90 3.95
C PRO A 174 -8.36 -5.59 2.69
N VAL A 175 -8.25 -6.45 1.68
CA VAL A 175 -9.14 -6.44 0.52
C VAL A 175 -10.42 -7.15 0.88
N MET A 176 -11.53 -6.44 0.74
CA MET A 176 -12.86 -6.95 1.08
C MET A 176 -13.53 -7.61 -0.11
N ALA A 177 -13.44 -6.95 -1.27
CA ALA A 177 -14.04 -7.43 -2.49
C ALA A 177 -13.26 -6.94 -3.70
N TYR A 178 -13.44 -7.64 -4.81
CA TYR A 178 -13.14 -7.10 -6.12
C TYR A 178 -14.39 -7.14 -7.00
N ASN A 179 -14.63 -6.06 -7.72
CA ASN A 179 -15.84 -5.86 -8.52
C ASN A 179 -15.50 -5.60 -9.97
N ARG A 180 -16.15 -6.32 -10.88
CA ARG A 180 -16.01 -6.06 -12.31
C ARG A 180 -16.67 -4.72 -12.64
N ILE A 181 -15.92 -3.88 -13.36
CA ILE A 181 -16.44 -2.63 -13.91
C ILE A 181 -17.44 -2.98 -15.02
N PRO A 182 -18.62 -2.35 -15.06
CA PRO A 182 -19.67 -2.67 -16.02
C PRO A 182 -19.23 -2.54 -17.48
N ASP A 183 -19.76 -3.41 -18.33
CA ASP A 183 -19.41 -3.44 -19.76
C ASP A 183 -19.77 -2.15 -20.51
N TRP A 184 -20.78 -1.40 -20.06
CA TRP A 184 -21.12 -0.11 -20.66
C TRP A 184 -20.02 0.92 -20.40
N THR A 185 -19.44 0.95 -19.20
CA THR A 185 -18.29 1.78 -18.84
C THR A 185 -17.07 1.36 -19.62
N VAL A 186 -16.77 0.05 -19.62
CA VAL A 186 -15.65 -0.51 -20.39
C VAL A 186 -15.79 -0.18 -21.87
N LYS A 187 -16.98 -0.31 -22.46
CA LYS A 187 -17.22 0.03 -23.88
C LYS A 187 -16.95 1.51 -24.17
N ALA A 188 -17.32 2.41 -23.27
CA ALA A 188 -17.04 3.84 -23.41
C ALA A 188 -15.54 4.15 -23.37
N CYS A 189 -14.77 3.47 -22.50
CA CYS A 189 -13.34 3.75 -22.27
C CYS A 189 -12.38 2.93 -23.16
N LYS A 190 -12.78 1.74 -23.62
CA LYS A 190 -11.93 0.75 -24.32
C LYS A 190 -11.48 1.18 -25.73
N GLY A 191 -12.13 2.21 -26.29
CA GLY A 191 -11.73 2.85 -27.55
C GLY A 191 -10.52 3.76 -27.41
N THR A 192 -10.20 4.20 -26.19
CA THR A 192 -9.10 5.12 -25.91
C THR A 192 -7.85 4.33 -25.55
N TYR A 193 -6.82 4.36 -26.39
CA TYR A 193 -5.47 3.84 -26.14
C TYR A 193 -4.50 4.37 -27.21
N TRP A 194 -3.21 4.41 -26.90
CA TRP A 194 -2.12 4.88 -27.75
C TRP A 194 -1.24 3.77 -28.28
N TYR A 195 -0.74 2.92 -27.39
CA TYR A 195 0.31 1.97 -27.73
C TYR A 195 -0.25 0.58 -27.77
N ARG A 196 -0.82 0.12 -26.64
CA ARG A 196 -1.27 -1.26 -26.52
C ARG A 196 -2.57 -1.34 -25.76
N LYS A 197 -3.51 -2.09 -26.33
CA LYS A 197 -4.82 -2.32 -25.73
C LYS A 197 -4.78 -3.43 -24.68
N TYR A 198 -5.34 -3.17 -23.50
CA TYR A 198 -5.68 -4.20 -22.52
C TYR A 198 -6.89 -5.02 -23.00
N ARG A 199 -6.77 -6.35 -22.93
CA ARG A 199 -7.79 -7.29 -23.47
C ARG A 199 -8.62 -8.00 -22.41
N GLY A 200 -8.21 -7.96 -21.15
CA GLY A 200 -8.90 -8.64 -20.05
C GLY A 200 -10.12 -7.89 -19.51
N GLY A 201 -10.73 -8.44 -18.46
CA GLY A 201 -11.79 -7.77 -17.70
C GLY A 201 -11.23 -6.65 -16.82
N TRP A 202 -12.04 -5.61 -16.59
CA TRP A 202 -11.65 -4.44 -15.82
C TRP A 202 -12.30 -4.53 -14.45
N PHE A 203 -11.52 -4.28 -13.40
CA PHE A 203 -11.94 -4.49 -12.02
C PHE A 203 -11.59 -3.30 -11.14
N GLN A 204 -12.31 -3.22 -10.02
CA GLN A 204 -12.00 -2.39 -8.88
C GLN A 204 -11.68 -3.28 -7.69
N GLU A 205 -10.74 -2.82 -6.88
CA GLU A 205 -10.42 -3.44 -5.61
C GLU A 205 -10.98 -2.58 -4.49
N VAL A 206 -11.81 -3.20 -3.65
CA VAL A 206 -12.47 -2.57 -2.51
C VAL A 206 -11.76 -3.04 -1.25
N ARG A 207 -11.07 -2.13 -0.57
CA ARG A 207 -10.23 -2.42 0.60
C ARG A 207 -10.47 -1.43 1.71
N ILE A 208 -9.83 -1.65 2.86
CA ILE A 208 -9.82 -0.69 3.96
C ILE A 208 -8.40 -0.28 4.32
N VAL A 209 -8.18 1.01 4.55
CA VAL A 209 -6.86 1.57 4.90
C VAL A 209 -6.93 2.41 6.19
N PRO A 210 -5.85 2.51 6.97
CA PRO A 210 -5.86 3.27 8.22
C PRO A 210 -5.60 4.79 8.04
N SER A 211 -5.07 5.20 6.89
CA SER A 211 -4.72 6.58 6.55
C SER A 211 -4.48 6.73 5.03
N ASP A 212 -4.25 7.96 4.58
CA ASP A 212 -3.82 8.36 3.23
C ASP A 212 -2.32 8.78 3.18
N VAL A 213 -1.58 8.51 4.26
CA VAL A 213 -0.17 8.93 4.39
C VAL A 213 0.74 7.87 3.83
N ARG A 214 1.56 8.21 2.83
CA ARG A 214 2.61 7.33 2.25
C ARG A 214 4.00 7.74 2.72
N LEU A 215 5.03 6.93 2.45
CA LEU A 215 6.39 7.29 2.85
C LEU A 215 6.95 8.42 1.97
N TYR A 216 6.99 8.28 0.64
CA TYR A 216 7.65 9.27 -0.24
C TYR A 216 6.82 9.76 -1.41
N PHE A 217 6.20 8.88 -2.18
CA PHE A 217 5.53 9.26 -3.42
C PHE A 217 4.00 9.15 -3.33
N HIS A 218 3.33 9.74 -4.33
CA HIS A 218 1.91 9.56 -4.62
C HIS A 218 0.91 9.91 -3.50
N SER A 219 1.33 10.63 -2.47
CA SER A 219 0.43 11.30 -1.51
C SER A 219 0.71 12.80 -1.46
N ASP A 220 -0.28 13.60 -1.08
CA ASP A 220 -0.12 15.05 -0.85
C ASP A 220 0.77 15.36 0.37
N ALA A 221 1.02 14.35 1.20
CA ALA A 221 1.63 14.46 2.52
C ALA A 221 2.58 13.30 2.86
N PRO A 222 3.64 13.08 2.07
CA PRO A 222 4.53 11.97 2.32
C PRO A 222 5.31 12.20 3.62
N LEU A 223 5.35 11.17 4.47
CA LEU A 223 6.03 11.19 5.77
C LEU A 223 7.50 11.60 5.62
N GLY A 224 8.15 11.11 4.58
CA GLY A 224 9.55 11.39 4.27
C GLY A 224 9.87 12.76 3.71
N VAL A 225 8.86 13.61 3.50
CA VAL A 225 9.07 15.01 3.06
C VAL A 225 8.60 15.99 4.13
N LYS A 226 7.50 15.68 4.82
CA LYS A 226 6.89 16.58 5.81
C LYS A 226 6.54 15.83 7.11
N PRO A 227 7.52 15.22 7.81
CA PRO A 227 7.26 14.38 8.99
C PRO A 227 6.52 15.16 10.08
N GLN A 228 6.90 16.42 10.34
CA GLN A 228 6.21 17.30 11.30
C GLN A 228 4.72 17.47 11.03
N THR A 229 4.37 17.74 9.76
CA THR A 229 2.98 17.94 9.35
C THR A 229 2.18 16.67 9.55
N VAL A 230 2.76 15.52 9.19
CA VAL A 230 2.13 14.20 9.36
C VAL A 230 1.94 13.84 10.83
N LEU A 231 2.96 14.02 11.67
CA LEU A 231 2.91 13.69 13.09
C LEU A 231 1.89 14.56 13.82
N LYS A 232 1.86 15.87 13.52
CA LYS A 232 0.82 16.78 13.99
C LYS A 232 -0.58 16.36 13.52
N ALA A 233 -0.71 15.96 12.25
CA ALA A 233 -1.94 15.43 11.68
C ALA A 233 -2.45 14.19 12.44
N PHE A 234 -1.54 13.32 12.87
CA PHE A 234 -1.86 12.15 13.69
C PHE A 234 -2.09 12.46 15.17
N GLY A 235 -1.93 13.71 15.61
CA GLY A 235 -2.06 14.11 17.01
C GLY A 235 -0.90 13.61 17.89
N ILE A 236 0.28 13.44 17.30
CA ILE A 236 1.50 13.03 17.98
C ILE A 236 2.25 14.32 18.32
N GLU A 237 2.21 14.69 19.60
CA GLU A 237 2.70 15.98 20.10
C GLU A 237 3.77 15.83 21.19
N THR A 238 3.82 14.68 21.87
CA THR A 238 4.80 14.45 22.94
C THR A 238 5.97 13.55 22.50
N PRO A 239 7.14 13.68 23.16
CA PRO A 239 8.28 12.80 22.92
C PRO A 239 7.95 11.29 23.06
N GLU A 240 7.12 10.93 24.04
CA GLU A 240 6.72 9.54 24.31
C GLU A 240 5.82 8.98 23.22
N GLN A 241 4.92 9.81 22.67
CA GLN A 241 4.09 9.43 21.53
C GLN A 241 4.92 9.22 20.27
N HIS A 242 5.92 10.08 20.04
CA HIS A 242 6.88 9.90 18.94
C HIS A 242 7.68 8.61 19.11
N ASP A 243 8.13 8.32 20.33
CA ASP A 243 8.90 7.10 20.63
C ASP A 243 8.06 5.85 20.33
N ALA A 244 6.81 5.81 20.80
CA ALA A 244 5.87 4.72 20.50
C ALA A 244 5.55 4.60 19.00
N PHE A 245 5.47 5.73 18.28
CA PHE A 245 5.28 5.75 16.83
C PHE A 245 6.48 5.14 16.10
N ILE A 246 7.71 5.55 16.47
CA ILE A 246 8.96 5.04 15.90
C ILE A 246 9.10 3.55 16.15
N GLU A 247 8.79 3.07 17.36
CA GLU A 247 8.86 1.64 17.68
C GLU A 247 7.89 0.80 16.84
N ARG A 248 6.65 1.28 16.64
CA ARG A 248 5.68 0.61 15.76
C ARG A 248 6.09 0.68 14.28
N PHE A 249 6.67 1.80 13.86
CA PHE A 249 7.24 1.97 12.52
C PHE A 249 8.34 0.95 12.27
N ILE A 250 9.24 0.78 13.24
CA ILE A 250 10.32 -0.20 13.16
C ILE A 250 9.78 -1.63 13.12
N ALA A 251 8.91 -2.00 14.06
CA ALA A 251 8.38 -3.36 14.17
C ALA A 251 7.66 -3.78 12.88
N SER A 252 6.79 -2.91 12.36
CA SER A 252 6.04 -3.19 11.12
C SER A 252 6.90 -3.13 9.86
N GLY A 253 7.88 -2.22 9.78
CA GLY A 253 8.82 -2.13 8.67
C GLY A 253 9.73 -3.35 8.57
N ILE A 254 10.31 -3.79 9.69
CA ILE A 254 11.07 -5.04 9.74
C ILE A 254 10.17 -6.21 9.38
N ALA A 255 8.91 -6.22 9.81
CA ALA A 255 8.00 -7.30 9.47
C ALA A 255 7.70 -7.38 7.97
N ALA A 256 7.54 -6.24 7.30
CA ALA A 256 7.43 -6.16 5.86
C ALA A 256 8.69 -6.66 5.14
N LEU A 257 9.87 -6.17 5.54
CA LEU A 257 11.16 -6.57 4.95
C LEU A 257 11.49 -8.06 5.09
N THR A 258 10.73 -8.78 5.93
CA THR A 258 10.99 -10.17 6.30
C THR A 258 9.78 -11.07 6.08
N ILE A 259 8.80 -10.65 5.28
CA ILE A 259 7.57 -11.43 5.03
C ILE A 259 7.86 -12.84 4.52
N GLY A 260 8.90 -13.03 3.72
CA GLY A 260 9.33 -14.36 3.27
C GLY A 260 9.69 -15.29 4.44
N ALA A 261 10.42 -14.77 5.44
CA ALA A 261 10.77 -15.55 6.63
C ALA A 261 9.53 -15.87 7.47
N ARG A 262 8.58 -14.93 7.52
CA ARG A 262 7.33 -15.01 8.30
C ARG A 262 6.29 -15.95 7.70
N THR A 263 6.46 -16.34 6.44
CA THR A 263 5.48 -17.13 5.68
C THR A 263 6.08 -18.42 5.12
N ALA A 264 7.39 -18.63 5.31
CA ALA A 264 8.10 -19.82 4.86
C ALA A 264 7.45 -21.09 5.39
N ARG A 265 7.20 -22.04 4.49
CA ARG A 265 6.63 -23.35 4.79
C ARG A 265 7.20 -24.42 3.85
N ARG A 266 7.08 -25.69 4.23
CA ARG A 266 7.35 -26.81 3.31
C ARG A 266 6.25 -26.92 2.25
N GLY A 267 6.66 -27.02 0.99
CA GLY A 267 5.80 -27.30 -0.17
C GLY A 267 6.20 -28.59 -0.90
N PRO A 268 5.45 -29.02 -1.92
CA PRO A 268 5.71 -30.28 -2.65
C PRO A 268 7.08 -30.34 -3.33
N LYS A 269 7.63 -29.17 -3.71
CA LYS A 269 8.91 -29.06 -4.44
C LYS A 269 10.06 -28.50 -3.59
N GLY A 270 9.87 -28.37 -2.28
CA GLY A 270 10.87 -27.79 -1.37
C GLY A 270 10.22 -26.82 -0.39
N PHE A 271 10.53 -25.54 -0.52
CA PHE A 271 10.10 -24.46 0.35
C PHE A 271 9.22 -23.48 -0.43
N GLU A 272 8.17 -22.98 0.21
CA GLU A 272 7.28 -21.95 -0.31
C GLU A 272 7.29 -20.76 0.65
N LEU A 273 7.35 -19.54 0.13
CA LEU A 273 7.24 -18.31 0.92
C LEU A 273 6.60 -17.20 0.09
N LEU A 274 6.06 -16.18 0.77
CA LEU A 274 5.64 -14.95 0.12
C LEU A 274 6.85 -14.09 -0.22
N ASP A 275 6.92 -13.74 -1.49
CA ASP A 275 7.98 -12.94 -2.07
C ASP A 275 7.35 -11.71 -2.71
N TYR A 276 8.02 -10.57 -2.58
CA TYR A 276 7.72 -9.42 -3.40
C TYR A 276 8.99 -9.00 -4.12
N ASP A 277 8.92 -9.04 -5.44
CA ASP A 277 9.95 -8.40 -6.25
C ASP A 277 9.51 -6.95 -6.47
N ASP A 278 8.46 -6.65 -7.23
CA ASP A 278 8.20 -5.28 -7.68
C ASP A 278 7.35 -4.41 -6.75
N VAL A 279 7.28 -4.76 -5.46
CA VAL A 279 6.60 -3.95 -4.43
C VAL A 279 7.56 -2.98 -3.77
N TRP A 280 7.17 -1.71 -3.74
CA TRP A 280 7.95 -0.59 -3.22
C TRP A 280 7.36 -0.15 -1.89
N LEU A 281 8.17 -0.11 -0.83
CA LEU A 281 7.67 0.29 0.48
C LEU A 281 7.11 1.71 0.43
N ASP A 282 7.71 2.56 -0.39
CA ASP A 282 7.39 3.97 -0.39
C ASP A 282 6.06 4.38 -1.03
N LYS A 283 5.64 3.63 -2.04
CA LYS A 283 4.45 3.85 -2.84
C LYS A 283 3.35 2.88 -2.45
N ASP A 284 3.67 1.62 -2.19
CA ASP A 284 2.66 0.56 -2.06
C ASP A 284 2.21 0.37 -0.60
N SER A 285 2.74 1.16 0.33
CA SER A 285 2.34 1.18 1.74
C SER A 285 1.78 2.53 2.22
N VAL A 286 0.99 2.46 3.28
CA VAL A 286 0.48 3.61 4.03
C VAL A 286 0.88 3.51 5.50
N VAL A 287 1.14 4.65 6.14
CA VAL A 287 1.54 4.73 7.54
C VAL A 287 0.34 5.08 8.40
N ALA A 288 -0.05 4.18 9.29
CA ALA A 288 -1.16 4.39 10.21
C ALA A 288 -0.82 5.46 11.27
N PRO A 289 -1.84 6.06 11.92
CA PRO A 289 -1.63 7.08 12.96
C PRO A 289 -0.83 6.63 14.17
N ASN A 290 -0.73 5.33 14.40
CA ASN A 290 0.08 4.75 15.47
C ASN A 290 1.52 4.41 15.02
N GLY A 291 1.90 4.68 13.77
CA GLY A 291 3.23 4.37 13.22
C GLY A 291 3.33 3.06 12.47
N THR A 292 2.31 2.21 12.48
CA THR A 292 2.32 0.93 11.78
C THR A 292 2.24 1.11 10.27
N ILE A 293 3.23 0.59 9.54
CA ILE A 293 3.25 0.51 8.07
C ILE A 293 2.30 -0.60 7.62
N HIS A 294 1.33 -0.28 6.75
CA HIS A 294 0.39 -1.22 6.15
C HIS A 294 0.57 -1.25 4.65
N PHE A 295 0.68 -2.44 4.06
CA PHE A 295 0.73 -2.58 2.60
C PHE A 295 -0.67 -2.38 2.02
N ALA A 296 -0.81 -1.36 1.19
CA ALA A 296 -2.05 -1.03 0.48
C ALA A 296 -2.11 -1.68 -0.90
N ASP A 297 -0.97 -1.87 -1.55
CA ASP A 297 -0.87 -2.67 -2.78
C ASP A 297 -0.10 -3.96 -2.49
N VAL A 298 -0.78 -5.10 -2.69
CA VAL A 298 -0.23 -6.44 -2.43
C VAL A 298 -0.36 -7.35 -3.64
N ASP A 299 -0.71 -6.81 -4.81
CA ASP A 299 -0.90 -7.56 -6.05
C ASP A 299 0.39 -8.20 -6.58
N ASP A 300 1.55 -7.62 -6.30
CA ASP A 300 2.86 -8.17 -6.66
C ASP A 300 3.55 -8.96 -5.52
N ILE A 301 2.79 -9.34 -4.47
CA ILE A 301 3.24 -10.30 -3.45
C ILE A 301 2.76 -11.70 -3.82
N GLU A 302 3.68 -12.62 -4.10
CA GLU A 302 3.34 -13.94 -4.67
C GLU A 302 4.01 -15.08 -3.89
N TRP A 303 3.38 -16.27 -3.94
CA TRP A 303 4.03 -17.50 -3.50
C TRP A 303 5.14 -17.90 -4.47
N ARG A 304 6.36 -18.02 -3.96
CA ARG A 304 7.52 -18.51 -4.71
C ARG A 304 8.04 -19.80 -4.11
N CYS A 305 8.48 -20.70 -4.99
CA CYS A 305 9.05 -21.99 -4.61
C CYS A 305 10.58 -21.96 -4.72
N TYR A 306 11.24 -22.55 -3.72
CA TYR A 306 12.68 -22.75 -3.67
C TYR A 306 12.99 -24.20 -3.34
N GLU A 307 13.99 -24.79 -3.97
CA GLU A 307 14.30 -26.21 -3.83
C GLU A 307 15.12 -26.48 -2.56
N THR A 308 15.96 -25.52 -2.15
CA THR A 308 16.93 -25.69 -1.07
C THR A 308 16.84 -24.59 0.00
N GLU A 309 17.31 -24.91 1.21
CA GLU A 309 17.42 -23.97 2.33
C GLU A 309 18.30 -22.76 1.95
N GLU A 310 19.41 -23.00 1.25
CA GLU A 310 20.34 -21.95 0.83
C GLU A 310 19.71 -20.94 -0.14
N GLN A 311 18.87 -21.42 -1.07
CA GLN A 311 18.11 -20.53 -1.96
C GLN A 311 17.14 -19.65 -1.17
N VAL A 312 16.47 -20.22 -0.16
CA VAL A 312 15.60 -19.46 0.74
C VAL A 312 16.41 -18.40 1.48
N ARG A 313 17.53 -18.77 2.14
CA ARG A 313 18.37 -17.81 2.88
C ARG A 313 18.86 -16.67 2.00
N THR A 314 19.35 -16.99 0.79
CA THR A 314 19.76 -16.00 -0.20
C THR A 314 18.62 -15.05 -0.56
N LYS A 315 17.42 -15.60 -0.77
CA LYS A 315 16.25 -14.78 -1.10
C LYS A 315 15.84 -13.87 0.07
N LEU A 316 15.82 -14.37 1.30
CA LEU A 316 15.47 -13.58 2.49
C LEU A 316 16.41 -12.37 2.64
N ALA A 317 17.72 -12.59 2.50
CA ALA A 317 18.70 -11.51 2.54
C ALA A 317 18.49 -10.48 1.41
N ARG A 318 18.20 -10.94 0.19
CA ARG A 318 17.93 -10.07 -0.96
C ARG A 318 16.63 -9.26 -0.78
N GLN A 319 15.56 -9.89 -0.32
CA GLN A 319 14.26 -9.23 -0.07
C GLN A 319 14.42 -8.10 0.96
N PHE A 320 15.16 -8.38 2.05
CA PHE A 320 15.48 -7.37 3.05
C PHE A 320 16.24 -6.19 2.44
N GLY A 321 17.36 -6.47 1.76
CA GLY A 321 18.24 -5.44 1.21
C GLY A 321 17.57 -4.51 0.18
N ARG A 322 16.56 -4.98 -0.55
CA ARG A 322 15.89 -4.22 -1.62
C ARG A 322 15.22 -2.93 -1.11
N ASN A 323 14.42 -3.05 -0.05
CA ASN A 323 13.65 -1.91 0.48
C ASN A 323 14.19 -1.39 1.82
N PHE A 324 15.26 -1.99 2.37
CA PHE A 324 15.83 -1.56 3.65
C PHE A 324 16.28 -0.09 3.62
N TYR A 325 16.87 0.38 2.51
CA TYR A 325 17.29 1.77 2.40
C TYR A 325 16.11 2.75 2.45
N GLU A 326 15.03 2.45 1.72
CA GLU A 326 13.80 3.25 1.75
C GLU A 326 13.23 3.29 3.17
N PHE A 327 13.16 2.16 3.87
CA PHE A 327 12.71 2.11 5.25
C PHE A 327 13.62 2.93 6.19
N MET A 328 14.94 2.78 6.06
CA MET A 328 15.93 3.48 6.88
C MET A 328 15.90 4.99 6.71
N PHE A 329 15.70 5.48 5.48
CA PHE A 329 15.60 6.92 5.23
C PHE A 329 14.41 7.54 5.98
N GLY A 330 13.27 6.86 6.02
CA GLY A 330 12.07 7.33 6.71
C GLY A 330 12.24 7.30 8.21
N LEU A 331 12.90 6.25 8.72
CA LEU A 331 13.26 6.15 10.12
C LEU A 331 14.23 7.26 10.56
N ASP A 332 15.26 7.58 9.78
CA ASP A 332 16.22 8.66 10.11
C ASP A 332 15.52 10.03 10.20
N LEU A 333 14.54 10.29 9.34
CA LEU A 333 13.72 11.51 9.40
C LEU A 333 12.85 11.57 10.66
N LEU A 334 12.21 10.46 11.03
CA LEU A 334 11.45 10.38 12.28
C LEU A 334 12.33 10.58 13.51
N MET A 335 13.51 9.96 13.52
CA MET A 335 14.52 10.12 14.57
C MET A 335 15.02 11.56 14.68
N THR A 336 15.29 12.20 13.54
CA THR A 336 15.72 13.61 13.48
C THR A 336 14.63 14.53 14.04
N GLU A 337 13.37 14.29 13.69
CA GLU A 337 12.26 15.06 14.23
C GLU A 337 12.07 14.85 15.73
N ARG A 338 12.26 13.62 16.21
CA ARG A 338 12.24 13.31 17.64
C ARG A 338 13.37 14.00 18.41
N ALA A 339 14.58 14.07 17.86
CA ALA A 339 15.70 14.79 18.45
C ALA A 339 15.42 16.30 18.53
N ARG A 340 14.81 16.87 17.48
CA ARG A 340 14.38 18.27 17.46
C ARG A 340 13.41 18.60 18.59
N LEU A 341 12.43 17.72 18.85
CA LEU A 341 11.42 17.93 19.90
C LEU A 341 12.02 17.99 21.32
N VAL A 342 13.07 17.22 21.60
CA VAL A 342 13.75 17.25 22.90
C VAL A 342 15.00 18.13 22.90
N SER A 343 15.21 18.93 21.85
CA SER A 343 16.34 19.86 21.72
C SER A 343 17.71 19.19 21.90
N THR A 344 17.89 17.98 21.37
CA THR A 344 19.15 17.24 21.42
C THR A 344 19.88 17.30 20.07
N THR A 345 21.20 17.49 20.13
CA THR A 345 22.10 17.35 18.97
C THR A 345 22.90 16.07 19.14
N GLN A 346 22.88 15.19 18.14
CA GLN A 346 23.54 13.89 18.24
C GLN A 346 24.70 13.74 17.26
N THR A 347 25.80 13.21 17.80
CA THR A 347 26.91 12.68 17.00
C THR A 347 26.45 11.46 16.19
N ILE A 348 27.19 11.08 15.15
CA ILE A 348 26.89 9.89 14.33
C ILE A 348 26.85 8.62 15.20
N ALA A 349 27.84 8.45 16.09
CA ALA A 349 27.89 7.33 17.01
C ALA A 349 26.70 7.31 17.99
N GLY A 350 26.27 8.48 18.46
CA GLY A 350 25.08 8.63 19.31
C GLY A 350 23.80 8.19 18.57
N ARG A 351 23.61 8.64 17.32
CA ARG A 351 22.46 8.24 16.49
C ARG A 351 22.43 6.73 16.25
N ARG A 352 23.57 6.12 15.93
CA ARG A 352 23.69 4.66 15.72
C ARG A 352 23.38 3.88 16.99
N SER A 353 23.85 4.37 18.13
CA SER A 353 23.59 3.75 19.44
C SER A 353 22.10 3.82 19.80
N GLU A 354 21.46 4.98 19.59
CA GLU A 354 20.02 5.13 19.82
C GLU A 354 19.22 4.26 18.85
N LEU A 355 19.54 4.29 17.56
CA LEU A 355 18.90 3.47 16.55
C LEU A 355 18.94 1.98 16.93
N ALA A 356 20.09 1.48 17.38
CA ALA A 356 20.20 0.11 17.84
C ALA A 356 19.31 -0.19 19.06
N ALA A 357 19.25 0.72 20.04
CA ALA A 357 18.35 0.58 21.18
C ALA A 357 16.87 0.55 20.77
N ARG A 358 16.48 1.38 19.78
CA ARG A 358 15.13 1.39 19.23
C ARG A 358 14.77 0.09 18.53
N TYR A 359 15.70 -0.50 17.78
CA TYR A 359 15.49 -1.84 17.20
C TYR A 359 15.29 -2.91 18.27
N GLU A 360 16.11 -2.91 19.32
CA GLU A 360 15.98 -3.86 20.44
C GLU A 360 14.61 -3.73 21.13
N MET A 361 14.14 -2.50 21.35
CA MET A 361 12.81 -2.24 21.93
C MET A 361 11.67 -2.64 20.99
N ALA A 362 11.73 -2.21 19.73
CA ALA A 362 10.67 -2.45 18.75
C ALA A 362 10.49 -3.93 18.39
N LEU A 363 11.59 -4.70 18.38
CA LEU A 363 11.58 -6.12 18.06
C LEU A 363 11.43 -7.00 19.31
N MET A 364 11.22 -6.40 20.48
CA MET A 364 10.95 -7.15 21.70
C MET A 364 9.63 -7.93 21.54
N GLY A 365 9.73 -9.26 21.50
CA GLY A 365 8.58 -10.13 21.32
C GLY A 365 8.13 -10.31 19.86
N ASP A 366 8.94 -9.89 18.88
CA ASP A 366 8.69 -10.26 17.47
C ASP A 366 8.75 -11.80 17.30
N PRO A 367 7.78 -12.42 16.60
CA PRO A 367 7.69 -13.87 16.51
C PRO A 367 8.75 -14.51 15.60
N CYS A 368 9.38 -13.73 14.71
CA CYS A 368 10.23 -14.22 13.63
C CYS A 368 11.62 -13.57 13.61
N GLY A 369 11.88 -12.60 14.47
CA GLY A 369 13.15 -11.88 14.54
C GLY A 369 13.54 -11.55 15.96
N ARG A 370 14.84 -11.52 16.22
CA ARG A 370 15.41 -10.97 17.46
C ARG A 370 16.68 -10.22 17.13
N THR A 371 17.06 -9.29 17.99
CA THR A 371 18.32 -8.56 17.85
C THR A 371 19.44 -9.27 18.59
N GLU A 372 20.63 -9.28 17.99
CA GLU A 372 21.89 -9.65 18.65
C GLU A 372 22.87 -8.49 18.55
N ARG A 373 23.33 -8.03 19.71
CA ARG A 373 24.31 -6.95 19.80
C ARG A 373 25.73 -7.53 19.91
N SER A 374 26.64 -7.00 19.11
CA SER A 374 28.07 -7.28 19.17
C SER A 374 28.87 -5.99 19.38
N SER A 375 30.20 -6.11 19.49
CA SER A 375 31.10 -4.95 19.47
C SER A 375 31.00 -4.16 18.16
N ASP A 376 30.69 -4.85 17.07
CA ASP A 376 30.79 -4.31 15.71
C ASP A 376 29.45 -3.70 15.25
N GLY A 377 28.34 -3.99 15.92
CA GLY A 377 27.02 -3.58 15.48
C GLY A 377 25.86 -4.36 16.08
N LEU A 378 24.68 -4.12 15.51
CA LEU A 378 23.44 -4.82 15.81
C LEU A 378 23.01 -5.66 14.61
N ASP A 379 22.82 -6.95 14.84
CA ASP A 379 22.32 -7.90 13.85
C ASP A 379 20.86 -8.28 14.14
N LEU A 380 20.05 -8.41 13.10
CA LEU A 380 18.75 -9.05 13.10
C LEU A 380 18.95 -10.54 12.83
N VAL A 381 18.63 -11.39 13.81
CA VAL A 381 18.60 -12.83 13.64
C VAL A 381 17.16 -13.24 13.34
N LEU A 382 16.90 -13.54 12.06
CA LEU A 382 15.64 -14.06 11.58
C LEU A 382 15.51 -15.54 11.88
N LYS A 383 14.35 -15.93 12.37
CA LYS A 383 13.92 -17.30 12.60
C LYS A 383 12.74 -17.58 11.67
N PRO A 384 12.98 -18.12 10.46
CA PRO A 384 11.91 -18.44 9.54
C PRO A 384 10.89 -19.38 10.18
N THR A 385 9.61 -19.23 9.80
CA THR A 385 8.53 -20.11 10.28
C THR A 385 8.78 -21.58 9.95
N GLU A 386 9.42 -21.84 8.81
CA GLU A 386 9.96 -23.16 8.46
C GLU A 386 11.35 -23.35 9.08
N LYS A 387 11.40 -24.13 10.16
CA LYS A 387 12.61 -24.34 10.97
C LYS A 387 13.76 -24.99 10.21
N ALA A 388 13.46 -25.80 9.19
CA ALA A 388 14.50 -26.43 8.37
C ALA A 388 15.39 -25.40 7.66
N VAL A 389 14.88 -24.19 7.37
CA VAL A 389 15.68 -23.13 6.76
C VAL A 389 16.84 -22.69 7.66
N GLY A 390 16.68 -22.76 8.99
CA GLY A 390 17.65 -22.24 9.97
C GLY A 390 17.70 -20.72 10.06
N ASP A 391 18.44 -20.22 11.04
CA ASP A 391 18.52 -18.79 11.33
C ASP A 391 19.30 -18.03 10.23
N VAL A 392 18.85 -16.80 9.94
CA VAL A 392 19.52 -15.87 9.00
C VAL A 392 19.87 -14.58 9.73
N ALA A 393 21.14 -14.23 9.79
CA ALA A 393 21.61 -12.99 10.41
C ALA A 393 21.78 -11.89 9.35
N ILE A 394 21.25 -10.69 9.64
CA ILE A 394 21.33 -9.52 8.77
C ILE A 394 21.77 -8.31 9.58
N ARG A 395 22.81 -7.59 9.13
CA ARG A 395 23.29 -6.37 9.78
C ARG A 395 22.26 -5.25 9.68
N LEU A 396 21.80 -4.74 10.84
CA LEU A 396 20.91 -3.58 10.92
C LEU A 396 21.68 -2.27 11.08
N VAL A 397 22.68 -2.27 11.96
CA VAL A 397 23.44 -1.07 12.34
C VAL A 397 24.90 -1.44 12.57
N ASP A 398 25.82 -0.72 11.95
CA ASP A 398 27.25 -0.81 12.28
C ASP A 398 27.60 0.18 13.39
N PHE A 399 28.34 -0.28 14.39
CA PHE A 399 29.01 0.60 15.35
C PHE A 399 30.43 0.85 14.84
N ASP A 400 30.87 2.10 14.79
CA ASP A 400 32.21 2.39 14.26
C ASP A 400 33.28 1.65 15.07
N GLY A 401 33.85 0.62 14.43
CA GLY A 401 34.88 -0.26 14.97
C GLY A 401 35.56 -1.14 13.92
N GLY A 402 35.23 -1.01 12.63
CA GLY A 402 35.90 -1.72 11.56
C GLY A 402 35.62 -1.07 10.21
N GLY A 403 36.69 -0.81 9.44
CA GLY A 403 36.60 -0.43 8.04
C GLY A 403 35.92 -1.52 7.18
N PRO A 404 35.84 -1.33 5.85
CA PRO A 404 35.10 -2.23 4.97
C PRO A 404 35.58 -3.68 5.12
N ARG A 405 34.63 -4.61 5.28
CA ARG A 405 34.86 -6.06 5.19
C ARG A 405 34.95 -6.50 3.74
#